data_AF-X1GIZ6-F1
#
_entry.id   AF-X1GIZ6-F1
#
_cell.length_a   1.000
_cell.length_b   1.000
_cell.length_c   1.000
_cell.angle_alpha   90.00
_cell.angle_beta   90.00
_cell.angle_gamma   90.00
#
_symmetry.space_group_name_H-M   'P 1'
#
loop_
_entity.id
_entity.type
_entity.pdbx_description
1 polymer ?
#
loop_
_entity_poly.entity_id
_entity_poly.type
_entity_poly.pdbx_seq_one_letter_code
_entity_poly.pdbx_strand_id
1 'polypeptide(L)'
;MMRDRQFEGMEPKFLEKVDLSEVYFTRLRPGEDLFVGITGLCKENNMDRAVILSAIGSLCDVAFRDLKTGIELPVNVDKTNLMETYGPFELLTLEGDV
;
A
#
# COMPACT_ATOMS: atom_id res chain seq x y z
N MET A 1 12.63 8.59 -25.90
CA MET A 1 12.13 9.96 -26.14
C MET A 1 10.95 10.20 -25.21
N MET A 2 11.22 10.57 -23.95
CA MET A 2 10.15 11.08 -23.08
C MET A 2 9.87 12.49 -23.56
N ARG A 3 8.69 12.70 -24.18
CA ARG A 3 8.24 14.05 -24.55
C ARG A 3 8.06 14.84 -23.27
N ASP A 4 8.43 16.12 -23.33
CA ASP A 4 8.22 17.13 -22.30
C ASP A 4 6.77 17.06 -21.79
N ARG A 5 6.55 16.37 -20.67
CA ARG A 5 5.32 16.51 -19.91
C ARG A 5 5.51 17.77 -19.10
N GLN A 6 4.86 18.86 -19.52
CA GLN A 6 4.72 20.03 -18.67
C GLN A 6 3.79 19.65 -17.53
N PHE A 7 4.36 19.49 -16.34
CA PHE A 7 3.61 19.24 -15.10
C PHE A 7 3.13 20.59 -14.53
N GLU A 8 2.31 21.33 -15.29
CA GLU A 8 1.67 22.54 -14.80
C GLU A 8 0.57 22.18 -13.80
N GLY A 9 0.57 22.83 -12.62
CA GLY A 9 -0.42 22.57 -11.56
C GLY A 9 -0.06 21.46 -10.56
N MET A 10 1.20 21.02 -10.48
CA MET A 10 1.62 20.10 -9.41
C MET A 10 1.51 20.77 -8.04
N GLU A 11 0.86 20.07 -7.11
CA GLU A 11 1.00 20.29 -5.67
C GLU A 11 2.48 20.50 -5.32
N PRO A 12 2.80 21.45 -4.41
CA PRO A 12 4.17 21.65 -3.96
C PRO A 12 4.76 20.34 -3.43
N LYS A 13 6.07 20.16 -3.60
CA LYS A 13 6.76 18.98 -3.07
C LYS A 13 6.48 18.86 -1.57
N PHE A 14 5.84 17.77 -1.17
CA PHE A 14 5.64 17.44 0.24
C PHE A 14 6.98 17.00 0.85
N LEU A 15 7.37 17.65 1.96
CA LEU A 15 8.53 17.27 2.76
C LEU A 15 8.22 17.56 4.22
N GLU A 16 8.10 16.49 5.01
CA GLU A 16 7.89 16.56 6.46
C GLU A 16 8.95 15.71 7.16
N LYS A 17 9.49 16.22 8.27
CA LYS A 17 10.36 15.42 9.14
C LYS A 17 9.45 14.61 10.07
N VAL A 18 9.55 13.29 9.99
CA VAL A 18 8.77 12.36 10.83
C VAL A 18 9.66 11.71 11.90
N ASP A 19 9.05 11.32 13.01
CA ASP A 19 9.68 10.48 14.03
C ASP A 19 9.31 9.02 13.78
N LEU A 20 10.31 8.14 13.69
CA LEU A 20 10.17 6.70 13.49
C LEU A 20 10.68 5.90 14.71
N SER A 21 10.73 6.53 15.88
CA SER A 21 11.23 5.91 17.11
C SER A 21 10.34 4.77 17.63
N GLU A 22 9.04 4.80 17.33
CA GLU A 22 8.09 3.76 17.70
C GLU A 22 8.00 2.68 16.62
N VAL A 23 8.59 1.51 16.90
CA VAL A 23 8.67 0.38 15.97
C VAL A 23 7.88 -0.81 16.53
N TYR A 24 6.99 -1.34 15.70
CA TYR A 24 6.15 -2.48 16.04
C TYR A 24 6.53 -3.70 15.21
N PHE A 25 6.47 -4.87 15.83
CA PHE A 25 6.60 -6.16 15.16
C PHE A 25 5.33 -6.95 15.39
N THR A 26 4.73 -7.43 14.31
CA THR A 26 3.46 -8.16 14.36
C THR A 26 3.50 -9.37 13.43
N ARG A 27 2.63 -10.34 13.71
CA ARG A 27 2.38 -11.50 12.86
C ARG A 27 0.87 -11.70 12.74
N LEU A 28 0.36 -11.59 11.53
CA LEU A 28 -1.01 -11.96 11.23
C LEU A 28 -1.20 -13.47 11.31
N ARG A 29 -2.41 -13.89 11.68
CA ARG A 29 -2.79 -15.30 11.79
C ARG A 29 -3.19 -15.86 10.43
N PRO A 30 -3.01 -17.17 10.19
CA PRO A 30 -3.51 -17.80 8.97
C PRO A 30 -5.00 -17.54 8.76
N GLY A 31 -5.38 -17.15 7.55
CA GLY A 31 -6.76 -16.84 7.17
C GLY A 31 -7.21 -15.41 7.46
N GLU A 32 -6.36 -14.57 8.08
CA GLU A 32 -6.64 -13.13 8.19
C GLU A 32 -6.36 -12.42 6.86
N ASP A 33 -7.23 -11.46 6.52
CA ASP A 33 -6.96 -10.54 5.42
C ASP A 33 -5.86 -9.55 5.80
N LEU A 34 -4.89 -9.35 4.91
CA LEU A 34 -3.72 -8.52 5.15
C LEU A 34 -4.08 -7.07 5.47
N PHE A 35 -4.99 -6.47 4.70
CA PHE A 35 -5.36 -5.06 4.87
C PHE A 35 -6.24 -4.86 6.11
N VAL A 36 -7.19 -5.75 6.36
CA VAL A 36 -8.01 -5.72 7.58
C VAL A 36 -7.14 -5.92 8.82
N GLY A 37 -6.18 -6.84 8.79
CA GLY A 37 -5.26 -7.10 9.89
C GLY A 37 -4.38 -5.89 10.21
N ILE A 38 -3.72 -5.32 9.20
CA ILE A 38 -2.87 -4.13 9.39
C ILE A 38 -3.70 -2.94 9.90
N THR A 39 -4.81 -2.62 9.24
CA THR A 39 -5.63 -1.47 9.65
C THR A 39 -6.30 -1.67 11.01
N GLY A 40 -6.64 -2.90 11.37
CA GLY A 40 -7.11 -3.28 12.70
C GLY A 40 -6.05 -3.02 13.78
N LEU A 41 -4.81 -3.49 13.55
CA LEU A 41 -3.69 -3.25 14.46
C LEU A 41 -3.41 -1.76 14.67
N CYS A 42 -3.43 -0.97 13.59
CA CYS A 42 -3.27 0.49 13.69
C CYS A 42 -4.36 1.11 14.57
N LYS A 43 -5.63 0.75 14.33
CA LYS A 43 -6.77 1.26 15.12
C LYS A 43 -6.70 0.86 16.60
N GLU A 44 -6.40 -0.40 16.88
CA GLU A 44 -6.32 -0.92 18.26
C GLU A 44 -5.22 -0.23 19.08
N ASN A 45 -4.18 0.27 18.41
CA ASN A 45 -3.05 0.96 19.03
C ASN A 45 -3.09 2.49 18.85
N ASN A 46 -4.20 3.06 18.37
CA ASN A 46 -4.38 4.49 18.12
C ASN A 46 -3.28 5.10 17.21
N MET A 47 -2.90 4.37 16.17
CA MET A 47 -1.95 4.83 15.15
C MET A 47 -2.73 5.53 14.02
N ASP A 48 -2.65 6.86 13.98
CA ASP A 48 -3.29 7.67 12.91
C ASP A 48 -2.48 7.70 11.61
N ARG A 49 -1.16 7.48 11.70
CA ARG A 49 -0.23 7.42 10.57
C ARG A 49 0.82 6.36 10.86
N ALA A 50 1.01 5.41 9.94
CA ALA A 50 2.04 4.40 10.07
C ALA A 50 2.73 4.13 8.73
N VAL A 51 4.01 3.75 8.78
CA VAL A 51 4.75 3.27 7.61
C VAL A 51 5.10 1.80 7.80
N ILE A 52 4.81 1.01 6.77
CA ILE A 52 5.21 -0.40 6.72
C ILE A 52 6.65 -0.42 6.22
N LEU A 53 7.60 -0.66 7.14
CA LEU A 53 9.03 -0.71 6.81
C LEU A 53 9.41 -1.95 6.01
N SER A 54 8.78 -3.08 6.33
CA SER A 54 8.97 -4.36 5.65
C SER A 54 7.94 -5.37 6.16
N ALA A 55 7.51 -6.28 5.29
CA ALA A 55 6.87 -7.53 5.71
C ALA A 55 7.24 -8.68 4.79
N ILE A 56 7.26 -9.89 5.36
CA ILE A 56 7.41 -11.16 4.64
C ILE A 56 6.34 -12.15 5.11
N GLY A 57 5.99 -13.11 4.28
CA GLY A 57 5.04 -14.16 4.66
C GLY A 57 4.50 -14.92 3.46
N SER A 58 3.29 -15.47 3.60
CA SER A 58 2.60 -16.14 2.51
C SER A 58 1.13 -15.72 2.48
N LEU A 59 0.57 -15.68 1.26
CA LEU A 59 -0.81 -15.32 0.96
C LEU A 59 -1.44 -16.41 0.09
N CYS A 60 -2.77 -16.56 0.19
CA CYS A 60 -3.52 -17.54 -0.61
C CYS A 60 -4.41 -16.86 -1.65
N ASP A 61 -5.27 -15.95 -1.19
CA ASP A 61 -6.16 -15.14 -2.02
C ASP A 61 -5.51 -13.78 -2.24
N VAL A 62 -5.02 -13.53 -3.46
CA VAL A 62 -4.29 -12.29 -3.78
C VAL A 62 -5.01 -11.48 -4.83
N ALA A 63 -5.19 -10.20 -4.54
CA ALA A 63 -5.72 -9.19 -5.44
C ALA A 63 -4.63 -8.15 -5.76
N PHE A 64 -4.30 -8.01 -7.04
CA PHE A 64 -3.43 -6.96 -7.55
C PHE A 64 -4.24 -5.91 -8.29
N ARG A 65 -3.88 -4.64 -8.13
CA ARG A 65 -4.45 -3.54 -8.90
C ARG A 65 -3.37 -2.79 -9.66
N ASP A 66 -3.51 -2.70 -10.97
CA ASP A 66 -2.72 -1.80 -11.81
C ASP A 66 -3.55 -0.56 -12.17
N LEU A 67 -2.88 0.50 -12.64
CA LEU A 67 -3.56 1.68 -13.17
C LEU A 67 -3.93 1.44 -14.64
N LYS A 68 -5.18 1.75 -15.01
CA LYS A 68 -5.57 1.77 -16.42
C LYS A 68 -4.69 2.73 -17.21
N THR A 69 -4.44 2.41 -18.47
CA THR A 69 -3.63 3.27 -19.34
C THR A 69 -4.28 4.64 -19.54
N GLY A 70 -3.51 5.72 -19.40
CA GLY A 70 -3.96 7.08 -19.68
C GLY A 70 -4.82 7.73 -18.59
N ILE A 71 -4.79 7.21 -17.36
CA ILE A 71 -5.56 7.82 -16.27
C ILE A 71 -4.98 9.17 -15.83
N GLU A 72 -5.88 10.07 -15.42
CA GLU A 72 -5.55 11.34 -14.77
C GLU A 72 -5.91 11.29 -13.28
N LEU A 73 -5.27 12.15 -12.49
CA LEU A 73 -5.61 12.38 -11.09
C LEU A 73 -7.01 13.03 -10.96
N PRO A 74 -7.74 12.83 -9.84
CA PRO A 74 -7.41 11.89 -8.75
C PRO A 74 -7.62 10.44 -9.18
N VAL A 75 -6.78 9.54 -8.68
CA VAL A 75 -6.93 8.09 -8.89
C VAL A 75 -8.07 7.57 -8.01
N ASN A 76 -8.88 6.66 -8.54
CA ASN A 76 -9.89 5.93 -7.78
C ASN A 76 -9.93 4.46 -8.23
N VAL A 77 -10.71 3.64 -7.55
CA VAL A 77 -10.80 2.19 -7.80
C VAL A 77 -11.27 1.90 -9.23
N ASP A 78 -12.19 2.69 -9.79
CA ASP A 78 -12.72 2.51 -11.16
C ASP A 78 -11.65 2.76 -12.24
N LYS A 79 -10.58 3.48 -11.90
CA LYS A 79 -9.41 3.72 -12.75
C LYS A 79 -8.34 2.62 -12.66
N THR A 80 -8.62 1.50 -12.00
CA THR A 80 -7.69 0.37 -11.85
C THR A 80 -8.16 -0.89 -12.56
N ASN A 81 -7.24 -1.76 -12.96
CA ASN A 81 -7.54 -3.14 -13.35
C ASN A 81 -7.32 -4.06 -12.17
N LEU A 82 -8.34 -4.85 -11.80
CA LEU A 82 -8.25 -5.86 -10.75
C LEU A 82 -7.83 -7.20 -11.35
N MET A 83 -6.82 -7.82 -10.77
CA MET A 83 -6.38 -9.17 -11.08
C MET A 83 -6.44 -10.00 -9.80
N GLU A 84 -7.29 -11.01 -9.77
CA GLU A 84 -7.44 -11.92 -8.63
C GLU A 84 -6.86 -13.28 -8.98
N THR A 85 -6.16 -13.87 -8.02
CA THR A 85 -5.54 -15.18 -8.19
C THR A 85 -5.51 -15.93 -6.87
N TYR A 86 -5.71 -17.24 -6.96
CA TYR A 86 -5.59 -18.16 -5.84
C TYR A 86 -4.35 -19.02 -6.00
N GLY A 87 -3.56 -19.14 -4.94
CA GLY A 87 -2.44 -20.05 -4.87
C GLY A 87 -1.59 -19.76 -3.64
N PRO A 88 -0.64 -20.62 -3.26
CA PRO A 88 0.37 -20.18 -2.32
C PRO A 88 1.27 -19.15 -3.02
N PHE A 89 1.21 -17.90 -2.57
CA PHE A 89 2.14 -16.86 -2.97
C PHE A 89 3.04 -16.49 -1.80
N GLU A 90 4.34 -16.45 -2.05
CA GLU A 90 5.30 -15.90 -1.09
C GLU A 90 5.27 -14.37 -1.17
N LEU A 91 4.95 -13.71 -0.05
CA LEU A 91 5.09 -12.29 0.14
C LEU A 91 6.56 -11.99 0.45
N LEU A 92 7.30 -11.56 -0.56
CA LEU A 92 8.74 -11.26 -0.44
C LEU A 92 9.01 -9.88 0.17
N THR A 93 8.14 -8.91 -0.12
CA THR A 93 8.16 -7.56 0.45
C THR A 93 6.74 -7.00 0.47
N LEU A 94 6.50 -6.12 1.44
CA LEU A 94 5.35 -5.23 1.50
C LEU A 94 5.86 -3.89 2.01
N GLU A 95 5.58 -2.84 1.25
CA GLU A 95 5.94 -1.47 1.55
C GLU A 95 4.69 -0.62 1.32
N GLY A 96 4.50 0.39 2.14
CA GLY A 96 3.36 1.29 2.06
C GLY A 96 3.13 2.04 3.36
N ASP A 97 2.02 2.75 3.40
CA ASP A 97 1.59 3.57 4.53
C ASP A 97 0.11 3.35 4.82
N VAL A 98 -0.27 3.68 6.06
CA VAL A 98 -1.65 3.63 6.58
C VAL A 98 -2.01 5.00 7.11
#